data_AF-A0A2V8P9Y9-F1
#
_entry.id   AF-A0A2V8P9Y9-F1
#
_cell.length_a   1.000
_cell.length_b   1.000
_cell.length_c   1.000
_cell.angle_alpha   90.00
_cell.angle_beta   90.00
_cell.angle_gamma   90.00
#
_symmetry.space_group_name_H-M   'P 1'
#
loop_
_entity.id
_entity.type
_entity.pdbx_description
1 polymer ?
#
loop_
_entity_poly.entity_id
_entity_poly.type
_entity_poly.pdbx_seq_one_letter_code
_entity_poly.pdbx_strand_id
1 'polypeptide(L)'
;MSRHRKHKPLPPRHTRLRRSGRLQAAKAWMASYSGKNIVRGYRKHFAVDSICALRELGMLGVAIDPAYEKALMATVEGQRKRNSQKKQHRIAQESAVMPEEDPWGLPYIAGFTEQAWADRPATHRIPPVAGRWARRARREPMEWQVTDEEWEPLDDTAELPPGCETLNSCDDEIPF
;
A
#
# COMPACT_ATOMS: atom_id res chain seq x y z
N MET A 1 -6.15 7.40 -39.39
CA MET A 1 -6.67 6.18 -38.72
C MET A 1 -6.09 6.10 -37.31
N SER A 2 -6.85 6.55 -36.29
CA SER A 2 -6.40 6.53 -34.89
C SER A 2 -6.40 5.09 -34.36
N ARG A 3 -5.24 4.59 -33.92
CA ARG A 3 -5.14 3.25 -33.32
C ARG A 3 -5.85 3.27 -31.97
N HIS A 4 -7.06 2.72 -31.88
CA HIS A 4 -7.71 2.47 -30.60
C HIS A 4 -6.84 1.51 -29.77
N ARG A 5 -6.39 1.97 -28.60
CA ARG A 5 -5.64 1.14 -27.65
C ARG A 5 -6.57 0.04 -27.16
N LYS A 6 -6.25 -1.21 -27.48
CA LYS A 6 -7.00 -2.37 -26.98
C LYS A 6 -6.89 -2.41 -25.46
N HIS A 7 -8.02 -2.49 -24.78
CA HIS A 7 -8.05 -2.64 -23.32
C HIS A 7 -7.46 -4.01 -22.94
N LYS A 8 -6.58 -4.04 -21.94
CA LYS A 8 -6.00 -5.31 -21.46
C LYS A 8 -7.10 -6.14 -20.77
N PRO A 9 -7.14 -7.46 -20.99
CA PRO A 9 -8.12 -8.29 -20.29
C PRO A 9 -7.88 -8.23 -18.77
N LEU A 10 -8.95 -8.33 -18.00
CA LEU A 10 -8.87 -8.39 -16.55
C LEU A 10 -8.15 -9.68 -16.11
N PRO A 11 -7.45 -9.67 -14.96
CA PRO A 11 -6.83 -10.88 -14.45
C PRO A 11 -7.89 -11.94 -14.07
N PRO A 12 -7.48 -13.21 -13.93
CA PRO A 12 -8.39 -14.30 -13.59
C PRO A 12 -9.31 -13.99 -12.40
N ARG A 13 -10.54 -14.51 -12.43
CA ARG A 13 -11.55 -14.17 -11.40
C ARG A 13 -11.08 -14.54 -9.99
N HIS A 14 -10.44 -15.70 -9.83
CA HIS A 14 -10.02 -16.23 -8.53
C HIS A 14 -8.98 -15.32 -7.82
N THR A 15 -8.16 -14.56 -8.56
CA THR A 15 -7.18 -13.63 -7.97
C THR A 15 -7.80 -12.30 -7.53
N ARG A 16 -9.05 -12.02 -7.93
CA ARG A 16 -9.76 -10.78 -7.61
C ARG A 16 -10.79 -10.95 -6.48
N LEU A 17 -10.87 -12.15 -5.90
CA LEU A 17 -11.83 -12.45 -4.84
C LEU A 17 -11.45 -11.75 -3.53
N ARG A 18 -12.47 -11.24 -2.82
CA ARG A 18 -12.35 -10.80 -1.42
C ARG A 18 -12.13 -12.01 -0.49
N ARG A 19 -11.69 -11.76 0.75
CA ARG A 19 -11.37 -12.80 1.74
C ARG A 19 -12.48 -13.84 1.92
N SER A 20 -13.73 -13.40 2.09
CA SER A 20 -14.89 -14.31 2.22
C SER A 20 -15.06 -15.23 1.01
N GLY A 21 -15.01 -14.66 -0.19
CA GLY A 21 -15.08 -15.41 -1.45
C GLY A 21 -13.90 -16.38 -1.63
N ARG A 22 -12.70 -16.01 -1.17
CA ARG A 22 -11.54 -16.91 -1.16
C ARG A 22 -11.76 -18.08 -0.22
N LEU A 23 -12.25 -17.87 1.00
CA LEU A 23 -12.51 -18.95 1.95
C LEU A 23 -13.57 -19.94 1.44
N GLN A 24 -14.59 -19.45 0.74
CA GLN A 24 -15.59 -20.31 0.09
C GLN A 24 -14.98 -21.11 -1.07
N ALA A 25 -14.29 -20.43 -1.99
CA ALA A 25 -13.64 -21.07 -3.14
C ALA A 25 -12.51 -22.02 -2.73
N ALA A 26 -11.84 -21.74 -1.61
CA ALA A 26 -10.75 -22.53 -1.07
C ALA A 26 -11.18 -23.95 -0.73
N LYS A 27 -12.39 -24.14 -0.20
CA LYS A 27 -12.91 -25.48 0.12
C LYS A 27 -12.93 -26.39 -1.10
N ALA A 28 -13.45 -25.89 -2.23
CA ALA A 28 -13.46 -26.62 -3.49
C ALA A 28 -12.05 -26.77 -4.09
N TRP A 29 -11.23 -25.72 -4.01
CA TRP A 29 -9.87 -25.75 -4.53
C TRP A 29 -8.99 -26.78 -3.80
N MET A 30 -9.10 -26.87 -2.47
CA MET A 30 -8.34 -27.82 -1.66
C MET A 30 -8.62 -29.27 -2.06
N ALA A 31 -9.87 -29.60 -2.40
CA ALA A 31 -10.22 -30.95 -2.87
C ALA A 31 -9.52 -31.33 -4.18
N SER A 32 -9.23 -30.35 -5.04
CA SER A 32 -8.54 -30.54 -6.33
C SER A 32 -7.01 -30.44 -6.23
N TYR A 33 -6.47 -30.03 -5.08
CA TYR A 33 -5.06 -29.69 -4.97
C TYR A 33 -4.20 -30.91 -4.65
N SER A 34 -3.32 -31.30 -5.57
CA SER A 34 -2.41 -32.46 -5.43
C SER A 34 -0.97 -32.10 -5.03
N GLY A 35 -0.67 -30.83 -4.79
CA GLY A 35 0.70 -30.37 -4.57
C GLY A 35 1.21 -30.61 -3.14
N LYS A 36 2.54 -30.74 -2.99
CA LYS A 36 3.20 -30.99 -1.69
C LYS A 36 3.07 -29.83 -0.68
N ASN A 37 3.04 -28.57 -1.14
CA ASN A 37 3.02 -27.40 -0.26
C ASN A 37 1.75 -26.58 -0.49
N ILE A 38 0.74 -26.85 0.33
CA ILE A 38 -0.56 -26.20 0.28
C ILE A 38 -0.48 -24.68 0.42
N VAL A 39 0.40 -24.17 1.29
CA VAL A 39 0.59 -22.72 1.49
C VAL A 39 1.10 -22.06 0.21
N ARG A 40 2.09 -22.67 -0.45
CA ARG A 40 2.63 -22.19 -1.72
C ARG A 40 1.61 -22.29 -2.86
N GLY A 41 0.83 -23.38 -2.89
CA GLY A 41 -0.27 -23.57 -3.85
C GLY A 41 -1.34 -22.49 -3.70
N TYR A 42 -1.79 -22.28 -2.47
CA TYR A 42 -2.83 -21.31 -2.11
C TYR A 42 -2.43 -19.90 -2.50
N ARG A 43 -1.20 -19.51 -2.11
CA ARG A 43 -0.60 -18.22 -2.44
C ARG A 43 -0.62 -17.93 -3.94
N LYS A 44 -0.23 -18.91 -4.76
CA LYS A 44 -0.20 -18.78 -6.23
C LYS A 44 -1.59 -18.74 -6.84
N HIS A 45 -2.50 -19.58 -6.34
CA HIS A 45 -3.86 -19.65 -6.89
C HIS A 45 -4.62 -18.36 -6.59
N PHE A 46 -4.63 -17.88 -5.35
CA PHE A 46 -5.41 -16.69 -4.98
C PHE A 46 -4.63 -15.36 -5.08
N ALA A 47 -3.35 -15.40 -5.47
CA ALA A 47 -2.45 -14.24 -5.52
C ALA A 47 -2.36 -13.46 -4.18
N VAL A 48 -2.28 -14.21 -3.09
CA VAL A 48 -2.24 -13.70 -1.70
C VAL A 48 -0.79 -13.70 -1.18
N ASP A 49 -0.51 -13.03 -0.07
CA ASP A 49 0.78 -13.11 0.62
C ASP A 49 0.92 -14.39 1.44
N SER A 50 2.17 -14.81 1.71
CA SER A 50 2.46 -16.04 2.47
C SER A 50 1.81 -16.06 3.87
N ILE A 51 1.83 -14.92 4.58
CA ILE A 51 1.21 -14.79 5.92
C ILE A 51 -0.31 -14.87 5.83
N CYS A 52 -0.91 -14.22 4.84
CA CYS A 52 -2.36 -14.26 4.63
C CYS A 52 -2.82 -15.66 4.24
N ALA A 53 -2.07 -16.36 3.40
CA ALA A 53 -2.34 -17.77 3.06
C ALA A 53 -2.31 -18.66 4.31
N LEU A 54 -1.33 -18.48 5.20
CA LEU A 54 -1.21 -19.23 6.44
C LEU A 54 -2.44 -19.02 7.35
N ARG A 55 -2.82 -17.77 7.59
CA ARG A 55 -4.01 -17.42 8.39
C ARG A 55 -5.30 -17.96 7.77
N GLU A 56 -5.43 -17.88 6.45
CA GLU A 56 -6.61 -18.38 5.73
C GLU A 56 -6.71 -19.90 5.78
N LEU A 57 -5.60 -20.62 5.66
CA LEU A 57 -5.56 -22.07 5.80
C LEU A 57 -5.82 -22.52 7.25
N GLY A 58 -5.33 -21.77 8.24
CA GLY A 58 -5.64 -22.01 9.66
C GLY A 58 -7.15 -21.89 9.96
N MET A 59 -7.83 -20.86 9.42
CA MET A 59 -9.28 -20.72 9.54
C MET A 59 -10.07 -21.84 8.84
N LEU A 60 -9.47 -22.50 7.84
CA LEU A 60 -10.07 -23.64 7.16
C LEU A 60 -9.80 -24.97 7.90
N GLY A 61 -9.06 -24.94 9.01
CA GLY A 61 -8.73 -26.12 9.82
C GLY A 61 -7.57 -26.95 9.27
N VAL A 62 -6.75 -26.41 8.37
CA VAL A 62 -5.58 -27.12 7.85
C VAL A 62 -4.47 -27.09 8.90
N ALA A 63 -4.05 -28.27 9.36
CA ALA A 63 -2.90 -28.40 10.24
C ALA A 63 -1.61 -28.04 9.48
N ILE A 64 -0.91 -27.02 9.98
CA ILE A 64 0.38 -26.57 9.42
C ILE A 64 1.42 -26.73 10.52
N ASP A 65 2.59 -27.23 10.12
CA ASP A 65 3.73 -27.39 11.03
C ASP A 65 4.16 -26.04 11.62
N PRO A 66 4.19 -25.87 12.95
CA PRO A 66 4.62 -24.62 13.57
C PRO A 66 6.08 -24.26 13.27
N ALA A 67 6.95 -25.24 12.98
CA ALA A 67 8.32 -24.97 12.56
C ALA A 67 8.35 -24.27 11.19
N TYR A 68 7.48 -24.71 10.27
CA TYR A 68 7.32 -24.08 8.96
C TYR A 68 6.78 -22.65 9.08
N GLU A 69 5.81 -22.40 9.96
CA GLU A 69 5.29 -21.04 10.22
C GLU A 69 6.40 -20.08 10.67
N LYS A 70 7.21 -20.49 11.66
CA LYS A 70 8.32 -19.67 12.17
C LYS A 70 9.35 -19.36 11.08
N ALA A 71 9.72 -20.35 10.27
CA ALA A 71 10.65 -20.16 9.15
C ALA A 71 10.09 -19.19 8.10
N LEU A 72 8.78 -19.26 7.82
CA LEU A 72 8.09 -18.39 6.88
C LEU A 72 8.08 -16.93 7.38
N MET A 73 7.77 -16.72 8.66
CA MET A 73 7.78 -15.40 9.31
C MET A 73 9.17 -14.77 9.24
N ALA A 74 10.20 -15.49 9.64
CA ALA A 74 11.60 -15.04 9.57
C ALA A 74 12.02 -14.64 8.14
N THR A 75 11.58 -15.42 7.14
CA THR A 75 11.84 -15.12 5.73
C THR A 75 11.16 -13.82 5.29
N VAL A 76 9.91 -13.60 5.68
CA VAL A 76 9.15 -12.39 5.34
C VAL A 76 9.75 -11.15 6.01
N GLU A 77 10.15 -11.26 7.27
CA GLU A 77 10.83 -10.20 8.01
C GLU A 77 12.19 -9.84 7.39
N GLY A 78 13.00 -10.85 7.05
CA GLY A 78 14.25 -10.66 6.34
C GLY A 78 14.06 -9.96 5.00
N GLN A 79 13.02 -10.33 4.25
CA GLN A 79 12.67 -9.67 2.99
C GLN A 79 12.26 -8.20 3.21
N ARG A 80 11.46 -7.91 4.23
CA ARG A 80 11.04 -6.54 4.58
C ARG A 80 12.25 -5.67 4.92
N LYS A 81 13.16 -6.16 5.77
CA LYS A 81 14.40 -5.47 6.15
C LYS A 81 15.31 -5.22 4.95
N ARG A 82 15.48 -6.21 4.07
CA ARG A 82 16.27 -6.04 2.84
C ARG A 82 15.67 -4.99 1.91
N ASN A 83 14.34 -4.97 1.77
CA ASN A 83 13.66 -3.99 0.93
C ASN A 83 13.74 -2.57 1.51
N SER A 84 13.63 -2.41 2.84
CA SER A 84 13.79 -1.11 3.48
C SER A 84 15.22 -0.59 3.36
N GLN A 85 16.23 -1.44 3.55
CA GLN A 85 17.63 -1.09 3.35
C GLN A 85 17.92 -0.65 1.90
N LYS A 86 17.41 -1.38 0.91
CA LYS A 86 17.54 -0.99 -0.51
C LYS A 86 16.87 0.35 -0.80
N LYS A 87 15.69 0.60 -0.20
CA LYS A 87 14.99 1.87 -0.34
C LYS A 87 15.79 3.01 0.30
N GLN A 88 16.29 2.82 1.51
CA GLN A 88 17.14 3.79 2.21
C GLN A 88 18.42 4.08 1.41
N HIS A 89 19.08 3.05 0.89
CA HIS A 89 20.27 3.22 0.05
C HIS A 89 19.96 4.01 -1.22
N ARG A 90 18.84 3.73 -1.89
CA ARG A 90 18.41 4.49 -3.08
C ARG A 90 18.15 5.96 -2.75
N ILE A 91 17.47 6.23 -1.63
CA ILE A 91 17.21 7.59 -1.15
C ILE A 91 18.53 8.29 -0.79
N ALA A 92 19.44 7.60 -0.10
CA ALA A 92 20.75 8.14 0.28
C ALA A 92 21.61 8.46 -0.94
N GLN A 93 21.60 7.61 -1.97
CA GLN A 93 22.25 7.89 -3.24
C GLN A 93 21.63 9.10 -3.94
N GLU A 94 20.30 9.20 -3.96
CA GLU A 94 19.58 10.33 -4.56
C GLU A 94 19.87 11.64 -3.81
N SER A 95 19.90 11.62 -2.47
CA SER A 95 20.25 12.79 -1.66
C SER A 95 21.73 13.16 -1.75
N ALA A 96 22.64 12.17 -1.92
CA ALA A 96 24.07 12.42 -2.09
C ALA A 96 24.43 12.96 -3.49
N VAL A 97 23.53 12.82 -4.47
CA VAL A 97 23.69 13.36 -5.83
C VAL A 97 23.18 14.80 -5.92
N MET A 98 22.65 15.40 -4.85
CA MET A 98 22.33 16.82 -4.79
C MET A 98 23.61 17.64 -4.55
N PRO A 99 24.13 18.41 -5.52
CA PRO A 99 25.21 19.35 -5.25
C PRO A 99 24.70 20.53 -4.42
N GLU A 100 25.48 20.94 -3.41
CA GLU A 100 25.23 22.09 -2.53
C GLU A 100 25.48 23.45 -3.21
N GLU A 101 25.13 23.61 -4.49
CA GLU A 101 25.39 24.88 -5.20
C GLU A 101 24.26 25.21 -6.18
N ASP A 102 23.18 25.80 -5.65
CA ASP A 102 22.45 26.95 -6.22
C ASP A 102 21.17 27.20 -5.40
N PRO A 103 20.90 28.41 -4.89
CA PRO A 103 19.64 28.73 -4.19
C PRO A 103 18.37 28.48 -5.01
N TRP A 104 18.51 28.32 -6.34
CA TRP A 104 17.41 28.08 -7.28
C TRP A 104 17.45 26.70 -7.96
N GLY A 105 18.46 25.86 -7.71
CA GLY A 105 18.50 24.44 -8.08
C GLY A 105 18.27 24.09 -9.56
N LEU A 106 18.57 24.99 -10.50
CA LEU A 106 18.38 24.74 -11.93
C LEU A 106 19.70 24.29 -12.57
N PRO A 107 19.76 23.13 -13.26
CA PRO A 107 20.97 22.74 -13.98
C PRO A 107 21.26 23.75 -15.09
N TYR A 108 22.44 24.37 -15.05
CA TYR A 108 22.94 25.19 -16.15
C TYR A 108 23.06 24.34 -17.43
N ILE A 109 22.12 24.50 -18.37
CA ILE A 109 22.16 23.82 -19.66
C ILE A 109 23.16 24.57 -20.55
N ALA A 110 24.41 24.11 -20.54
CA ALA A 110 25.43 24.60 -21.46
C ALA A 110 24.94 24.43 -22.91
N GLY A 111 24.64 25.56 -23.58
CA GLY A 111 24.10 25.61 -24.94
C GLY A 111 22.70 26.22 -25.07
N PHE A 112 22.01 26.55 -23.97
CA PHE A 112 20.81 27.39 -24.03
C PHE A 112 21.21 28.85 -24.17
N THR A 113 21.55 29.27 -25.40
CA THR A 113 21.64 30.68 -25.74
C THR A 113 20.30 31.13 -26.30
N GLU A 114 19.79 32.29 -25.89
CA GLU A 114 18.50 32.82 -26.35
C GLU A 114 18.40 32.89 -27.89
N GLN A 115 19.55 33.07 -28.56
CA GLN A 115 19.70 33.06 -30.01
C GLN A 115 19.28 31.73 -30.66
N ALA A 116 19.62 30.59 -30.04
CA ALA A 116 19.27 29.26 -30.55
C ALA A 116 17.77 28.96 -30.47
N TRP A 117 17.02 29.66 -29.59
CA TRP A 117 15.56 29.61 -29.55
C TRP A 117 14.92 30.49 -30.63
N ALA A 118 15.53 31.63 -30.92
CA ALA A 118 15.06 32.56 -31.96
C ALA A 118 15.18 31.95 -33.37
N ASP A 119 16.25 31.20 -33.64
CA ASP A 119 16.55 30.60 -34.95
C ASP A 119 15.83 29.24 -35.19
N ARG A 120 15.02 28.77 -34.23
CA ARG A 120 14.35 27.47 -34.32
C ARG A 120 13.11 27.56 -35.24
N PRO A 121 12.99 26.70 -36.27
CA PRO A 121 11.87 26.76 -37.21
C PRO A 121 10.52 26.56 -36.50
N ALA A 122 9.49 27.28 -36.95
CA ALA A 122 8.19 27.38 -36.29
C ALA A 122 7.47 26.03 -36.07
N THR A 123 7.90 24.98 -36.78
CA THR A 123 7.40 23.60 -36.64
C THR A 123 7.81 22.91 -35.33
N HIS A 124 8.83 23.42 -34.64
CA HIS A 124 9.33 22.90 -33.35
C HIS A 124 9.07 23.82 -32.15
N ARG A 125 8.38 24.96 -32.34
CA ARG A 125 7.89 25.76 -31.22
C ARG A 125 6.75 25.02 -30.55
N ILE A 126 6.94 24.65 -29.28
CA ILE A 126 5.85 24.14 -28.45
C ILE A 126 4.83 25.29 -28.37
N PRO A 127 3.58 25.11 -28.85
CA PRO A 127 2.58 26.17 -28.72
C PRO A 127 2.42 26.49 -27.23
N PRO A 128 2.27 27.76 -26.84
CA PRO A 128 2.00 28.10 -25.46
C PRO A 128 0.82 27.25 -25.00
N VAL A 129 0.98 26.55 -23.88
CA VAL A 129 -0.02 25.64 -23.31
C VAL A 129 -1.17 26.45 -22.69
N ALA A 130 -1.66 27.46 -23.41
CA ALA A 130 -2.89 28.18 -23.13
C ALA A 130 -4.05 27.30 -23.61
N GLY A 131 -4.51 26.36 -22.79
CA GLY A 131 -5.80 25.71 -23.07
C GLY A 131 -6.18 24.48 -22.26
N ARG A 132 -5.22 23.78 -21.63
CA ARG A 132 -5.54 22.60 -20.80
C ARG A 132 -5.40 22.82 -19.29
N TRP A 133 -4.55 23.73 -18.84
CA TRP A 133 -4.40 24.07 -17.42
C TRP A 133 -5.41 25.14 -16.97
N ALA A 134 -5.84 26.01 -17.90
CA ALA A 134 -6.79 27.10 -17.65
C ALA A 134 -8.20 26.64 -17.21
N ARG A 135 -8.56 25.36 -17.38
CA ARG A 135 -9.85 24.82 -16.92
C ARG A 135 -9.81 24.27 -15.48
N ARG A 136 -8.63 23.99 -14.92
CA ARG A 136 -8.50 23.50 -13.53
C ARG A 136 -8.33 24.62 -12.51
N ALA A 137 -7.82 25.79 -12.93
CA ALA A 137 -7.67 26.97 -12.09
C ALA A 137 -8.99 27.71 -11.76
N ARG A 138 -10.15 27.10 -12.09
CA ARG A 138 -11.49 27.64 -11.82
C ARG A 138 -12.25 26.83 -10.76
N ARG A 139 -11.54 26.04 -9.94
CA ARG A 139 -12.03 25.66 -8.62
C ARG A 139 -11.43 26.66 -7.66
N GLU A 140 -12.30 27.50 -7.10
CA GLU A 140 -11.95 28.45 -6.06
C GLU A 140 -11.12 27.73 -4.98
N PRO A 141 -10.04 28.34 -4.49
CA PRO A 141 -9.40 27.85 -3.28
C PRO A 141 -10.46 27.86 -2.18
N MET A 142 -10.82 26.67 -1.70
CA MET A 142 -11.66 26.53 -0.53
C MET A 142 -10.88 27.19 0.61
N GLU A 143 -11.33 28.37 1.00
CA GLU A 143 -10.84 29.12 2.13
C GLU A 143 -11.04 28.23 3.35
N TRP A 144 -9.96 27.57 3.79
CA TRP A 144 -9.95 26.90 5.08
C TRP A 144 -10.03 28.00 6.12
N GLN A 145 -11.24 28.31 6.56
CA GLN A 145 -11.46 29.03 7.79
C GLN A 145 -10.90 28.13 8.89
N VAL A 146 -9.69 28.45 9.33
CA VAL A 146 -9.18 27.98 10.61
C VAL A 146 -10.07 28.66 11.63
N THR A 147 -11.14 27.97 12.06
CA THR A 147 -11.79 28.34 13.30
C THR A 147 -10.77 28.05 14.38
N ASP A 148 -10.38 29.10 15.12
CA ASP A 148 -9.67 28.98 16.39
C ASP A 148 -10.62 28.36 17.44
N GLU A 149 -11.21 27.21 17.13
CA GLU A 149 -11.83 26.33 18.13
C GLU A 149 -10.68 25.73 18.94
N GLU A 150 -10.29 26.55 19.90
CA GLU A 150 -9.67 26.22 21.17
C GLU A 150 -9.94 24.75 21.50
N TRP A 151 -8.92 23.94 21.28
CA TRP A 151 -8.93 22.51 21.59
C TRP A 151 -8.91 22.43 23.11
N GLU A 152 -10.09 22.49 23.74
CA GLU A 152 -10.20 22.23 25.17
C GLU A 152 -9.69 20.80 25.42
N PRO A 153 -8.68 20.62 26.31
CA PRO A 153 -8.22 19.31 26.68
C PRO A 153 -9.40 18.49 27.17
N LEU A 154 -9.60 17.29 26.61
CA LEU A 154 -10.52 16.33 27.20
C LEU A 154 -10.10 16.10 28.65
N ASP A 155 -10.87 16.64 29.59
CA ASP A 155 -10.75 16.29 31.00
C ASP A 155 -10.99 14.78 31.14
N ASP A 156 -9.94 14.06 31.54
CA ASP A 156 -9.93 12.62 31.84
C ASP A 156 -10.79 12.23 33.07
N THR A 157 -11.67 13.11 33.54
CA THR A 157 -12.61 12.91 34.65
C THR A 157 -14.05 12.72 34.15
N ALA A 158 -14.25 11.87 33.15
CA ALA A 158 -15.56 11.27 32.92
C ALA A 158 -15.72 10.09 33.89
N GLU A 159 -16.41 10.36 35.00
CA GLU A 159 -16.90 9.36 35.93
C GLU A 159 -17.56 8.20 35.18
N LEU A 160 -16.98 7.01 35.35
CA LEU A 160 -17.58 5.76 34.92
C LEU A 160 -18.99 5.65 35.52
N PRO A 161 -20.01 5.24 34.75
CA PRO A 161 -21.36 5.06 35.28
C PRO A 161 -21.33 4.09 36.47
N PRO A 162 -21.94 4.43 37.61
CA PRO A 162 -21.99 3.53 38.76
C PRO A 162 -22.82 2.29 38.39
N GLY A 163 -22.15 1.14 38.31
CA GLY A 163 -22.82 -0.12 37.96
C GLY A 163 -21.91 -1.33 37.69
N CYS A 164 -20.60 -1.18 37.59
CA CYS A 164 -19.68 -2.33 37.56
C CYS A 164 -19.01 -2.52 38.93
N GLU A 165 -19.82 -2.83 39.93
CA GLU A 165 -19.30 -3.38 41.18
C GLU A 165 -18.71 -4.76 40.93
N THR A 166 -17.50 -4.92 41.42
CA THR A 166 -16.69 -6.15 41.45
C THR A 166 -17.32 -7.24 42.31
N LEU A 167 -17.51 -8.43 41.74
CA LEU A 167 -17.56 -9.74 42.41
C LEU A 167 -16.95 -10.72 41.39
N ASN A 168 -15.72 -11.24 41.46
CA ASN A 168 -15.02 -11.81 42.61
C ASN A 168 -15.93 -12.65 43.50
N SER A 169 -16.57 -13.65 42.90
CA SER A 169 -16.99 -14.88 43.57
C SER A 169 -17.35 -15.92 42.50
N CYS A 170 -16.57 -17.01 42.43
CA CYS A 170 -16.95 -18.36 41.98
C CYS A 170 -15.68 -19.21 41.88
N ASP A 171 -15.06 -19.46 43.04
CA ASP A 171 -14.52 -20.79 43.32
C ASP A 171 -15.74 -21.71 43.46
N ASP A 172 -15.98 -22.55 42.47
CA ASP A 172 -16.92 -23.68 42.57
C ASP A 172 -16.35 -24.86 41.76
N GLU A 173 -15.70 -25.75 42.52
CA GLU A 173 -15.79 -27.22 42.45
C GLU A 173 -15.78 -27.87 41.04
N ILE A 174 -14.62 -28.41 40.66
CA ILE A 174 -14.52 -29.49 39.66
C ILE A 174 -14.58 -30.83 40.41
N PRO A 175 -15.62 -31.67 40.25
CA PRO A 175 -15.63 -33.00 40.84
C PRO A 175 -14.90 -34.01 39.94
N PHE A 176 -13.98 -34.74 40.59
CA PHE A 176 -13.35 -36.05 40.31
C PHE A 176 -13.18 -36.54 38.86
#